data_AF-A0A2T6C0R7-F1
#
_entry.id   AF-A0A2T6C0R7-F1
#
_cell.length_a   1.000
_cell.length_b   1.000
_cell.length_c   1.000
_cell.angle_alpha   90.00
_cell.angle_beta   90.00
_cell.angle_gamma   90.00
#
_symmetry.space_group_name_H-M   'P 1'
#
loop_
_entity.id
_entity.type
_entity.pdbx_description
1 polymer ?
#
loop_
_entity_poly.entity_id
_entity_poly.type
_entity_poly.pdbx_seq_one_letter_code
_entity_poly.pdbx_strand_id
1 'polypeptide(L)'
;MKKTIGKPENWQDFESLCKKLWGEIWEIPNKIKKNGRLGQNQAGVDVYGIPKGENRYWGIQAKGKDDYSSAKLTKSEIIEEIIKAKKFEPNLAVYIIATTSNKDAKIEKFVRLKDIENQKNGSFEILLFCWEDIVDLIEDNQDTYNWYLNGIGQRGRFDFDISFNDLKKSLTLNPVYEKTITKFKMTTKTDSQLLIESLNSNENLLNFSQILLDPFNFNQVNKSWVDFELIMENKGAVVLEDWRLMIFFKEGVSHLDDGHPILPKLSTTIFIDDEDKTITYHPKDNTPLIQKDNRFFEISLLPEINSTKIVFEWELLARDFNKKGMAEIEIEPNYIEKIEYNEVNKELDLEDDKIDISYYVVKG
;
A
#
# COMPACT_ATOMS: atom_id res chain seq x y z
N MET A 1 18.83 3.12 -22.41
CA MET A 1 17.56 3.24 -23.17
C MET A 1 16.87 4.51 -22.70
N LYS A 2 16.56 5.45 -23.60
CA LYS A 2 15.84 6.69 -23.23
C LYS A 2 14.43 6.26 -22.78
N LYS A 3 14.06 6.49 -21.51
CA LYS A 3 12.69 6.27 -21.02
C LYS A 3 11.79 7.21 -21.83
N THR A 4 11.03 6.69 -22.78
CA THR A 4 10.09 7.50 -23.57
C THR A 4 8.91 7.91 -22.70
N ILE A 5 8.67 9.23 -22.58
CA ILE A 5 7.51 9.80 -21.90
C ILE A 5 6.24 9.31 -22.63
N GLY A 6 5.38 8.58 -21.91
CA GLY A 6 4.12 8.06 -22.45
C GLY A 6 3.04 9.13 -22.55
N LYS A 7 1.96 8.91 -23.29
CA LYS A 7 0.83 9.85 -23.30
C LYS A 7 0.00 9.70 -22.02
N PRO A 8 -0.64 10.78 -21.52
CA PRO A 8 -1.59 10.66 -20.42
C PRO A 8 -2.77 9.74 -20.77
N GLU A 9 -3.25 8.98 -19.80
CA GLU A 9 -4.30 7.95 -19.99
C GLU A 9 -5.69 8.53 -20.26
N ASN A 10 -5.95 9.74 -19.78
CA ASN A 10 -7.21 10.43 -19.98
C ASN A 10 -6.99 11.93 -20.21
N TRP A 11 -8.03 12.59 -20.71
CA TRP A 11 -7.97 14.00 -21.07
C TRP A 11 -7.83 14.93 -19.85
N GLN A 12 -8.30 14.54 -18.66
CA GLN A 12 -8.15 15.33 -17.42
C GLN A 12 -6.70 15.38 -16.94
N ASP A 13 -5.98 14.27 -17.07
CA ASP A 13 -4.55 14.18 -16.76
C ASP A 13 -3.74 14.98 -17.78
N PHE A 14 -4.12 14.94 -19.05
CA PHE A 14 -3.51 15.79 -20.07
C PHE A 14 -3.73 17.29 -19.79
N GLU A 15 -4.93 17.70 -19.40
CA GLU A 15 -5.19 19.09 -19.00
C GLU A 15 -4.35 19.50 -17.77
N SER A 16 -4.16 18.58 -16.82
CA SER A 16 -3.31 18.79 -15.64
C SER A 16 -1.84 18.92 -16.01
N LEU A 17 -1.37 18.11 -16.95
CA LEU A 17 -0.04 18.21 -17.55
C LEU A 17 0.15 19.58 -18.22
N CYS A 18 -0.80 20.01 -19.06
CA CYS A 18 -0.71 21.32 -19.70
C CYS A 18 -0.61 22.45 -18.66
N LYS A 19 -1.43 22.42 -17.60
CA LYS A 19 -1.33 23.41 -16.53
C LYS A 19 0.04 23.41 -15.86
N LYS A 20 0.62 22.23 -15.55
CA LYS A 20 1.93 22.14 -14.89
C LYS A 20 3.05 22.63 -15.82
N LEU A 21 3.09 22.12 -17.04
CA LEU A 21 4.11 22.42 -18.05
C LEU A 21 4.16 23.91 -18.39
N TRP A 22 3.05 24.48 -18.84
CA TRP A 22 3.01 25.90 -19.19
C TRP A 22 3.07 26.80 -17.96
N GLY A 23 2.74 26.31 -16.76
CA GLY A 23 2.98 27.03 -15.52
C GLY A 23 4.47 27.27 -15.25
N GLU A 24 5.32 26.30 -15.57
CA GLU A 24 6.78 26.40 -15.48
C GLU A 24 7.35 27.24 -16.62
N ILE A 25 6.99 26.94 -17.87
CA ILE A 25 7.47 27.67 -19.07
C ILE A 25 7.13 29.16 -18.98
N TRP A 26 5.93 29.51 -18.53
CA TRP A 26 5.50 30.90 -18.40
C TRP A 26 5.98 31.57 -17.10
N GLU A 27 6.74 30.86 -16.26
CA GLU A 27 7.21 31.30 -14.94
C GLU A 27 6.10 31.80 -14.01
N ILE A 28 4.93 31.14 -14.06
CA ILE A 28 3.74 31.50 -13.27
C ILE A 28 3.04 30.27 -12.64
N PRO A 29 3.77 29.39 -11.93
CA PRO A 29 3.22 28.12 -11.43
C PRO A 29 1.99 28.30 -10.54
N ASN A 30 1.88 29.43 -9.84
CA ASN A 30 0.77 29.75 -8.93
C ASN A 30 -0.33 30.63 -9.55
N LYS A 31 -0.15 31.14 -10.77
CA LYS A 31 -1.15 32.00 -11.43
C LYS A 31 -1.82 31.35 -12.64
N ILE A 32 -1.23 30.30 -13.21
CA ILE A 32 -1.89 29.50 -14.25
C ILE A 32 -3.08 28.71 -13.67
N LYS A 33 -4.21 28.70 -14.36
CA LYS A 33 -5.46 28.11 -13.87
C LYS A 33 -6.14 27.27 -14.93
N LYS A 34 -6.82 26.20 -14.49
CA LYS A 34 -7.84 25.51 -15.30
C LYS A 34 -9.10 26.37 -15.35
N ASN A 35 -9.73 26.45 -16.50
CA ASN A 35 -10.90 27.29 -16.73
C ASN A 35 -12.17 26.54 -16.37
N GLY A 36 -12.90 26.97 -15.34
CA GLY A 36 -14.21 26.40 -14.99
C GLY A 36 -14.20 24.90 -14.60
N ARG A 37 -15.39 24.35 -14.41
CA ARG A 37 -15.64 22.92 -14.17
C ARG A 37 -16.18 22.26 -15.44
N LEU A 38 -16.04 20.93 -15.50
CA LEU A 38 -16.64 20.06 -16.51
C LEU A 38 -18.10 20.42 -16.81
N GLY A 39 -18.43 20.65 -18.08
CA GLY A 39 -19.77 20.99 -18.55
C GLY A 39 -20.11 22.49 -18.56
N GLN A 40 -19.21 23.36 -18.07
CA GLN A 40 -19.38 24.80 -18.21
C GLN A 40 -18.90 25.28 -19.59
N ASN A 41 -19.49 26.36 -20.10
CA ASN A 41 -19.01 27.00 -21.33
C ASN A 41 -17.66 27.67 -21.05
N GLN A 42 -16.57 27.00 -21.42
CA GLN A 42 -15.19 27.44 -21.20
C GLN A 42 -14.61 28.25 -22.37
N ALA A 43 -15.46 28.69 -23.32
CA ALA A 43 -15.04 29.39 -24.53
C ALA A 43 -13.88 28.69 -25.29
N GLY A 44 -13.80 27.36 -25.23
CA GLY A 44 -12.72 26.61 -25.88
C GLY A 44 -11.33 26.90 -25.32
N VAL A 45 -11.23 27.26 -24.03
CA VAL A 45 -9.96 27.47 -23.32
C VAL A 45 -10.02 26.65 -22.03
N ASP A 46 -9.21 25.59 -21.94
CA ASP A 46 -9.19 24.70 -20.77
C ASP A 46 -8.23 25.19 -19.68
N VAL A 47 -7.13 25.84 -20.07
CA VAL A 47 -6.12 26.41 -19.16
C VAL A 47 -5.78 27.83 -19.60
N TYR A 48 -5.58 28.75 -18.67
CA TYR A 48 -5.20 30.12 -18.97
C TYR A 48 -4.27 30.74 -17.93
N GLY A 49 -3.56 31.77 -18.33
CA GLY A 49 -2.69 32.57 -17.47
C GLY A 49 -2.16 33.80 -18.19
N ILE A 50 -1.48 34.68 -17.48
CA ILE A 50 -0.71 35.78 -18.06
C ILE A 50 0.76 35.43 -17.83
N PRO A 51 1.54 35.11 -18.88
CA PRO A 51 2.96 34.81 -18.73
C PRO A 51 3.74 35.92 -18.05
N LYS A 52 4.85 35.57 -17.38
CA LYS A 52 5.69 36.56 -16.72
C LYS A 52 6.24 37.56 -17.74
N GLY A 53 6.01 38.86 -17.51
CA GLY A 53 6.41 39.93 -18.42
C GLY A 53 5.33 40.36 -19.42
N GLU A 54 4.26 39.57 -19.57
CA GLU A 54 3.13 39.89 -20.44
C GLU A 54 2.01 40.60 -19.67
N ASN A 55 1.09 41.24 -20.40
CA ASN A 55 -0.08 41.94 -19.84
C ASN A 55 -1.43 41.43 -20.35
N ARG A 56 -1.42 40.42 -21.24
CA ARG A 56 -2.62 39.83 -21.82
C ARG A 56 -2.64 38.32 -21.58
N TYR A 57 -3.85 37.75 -21.58
CA TYR A 57 -4.05 36.33 -21.31
C TYR A 57 -3.59 35.47 -22.47
N TRP A 58 -2.98 34.34 -22.13
CA TRP A 58 -2.71 33.23 -23.02
C TRP A 58 -3.64 32.09 -22.61
N GLY A 59 -4.26 31.45 -23.59
CA GLY A 59 -5.19 30.35 -23.40
C GLY A 59 -4.67 29.08 -24.03
N ILE A 60 -4.95 27.93 -23.42
CA ILE A 60 -4.60 26.61 -23.93
C ILE A 60 -5.88 25.77 -24.03
N GLN A 61 -6.11 25.15 -25.17
CA GLN A 61 -7.05 24.05 -25.33
C GLN A 61 -6.28 22.73 -25.35
N ALA A 62 -6.55 21.86 -24.40
CA ALA A 62 -6.02 20.52 -24.29
C ALA A 62 -6.96 19.53 -24.98
N LYS A 63 -6.48 18.86 -26.03
CA LYS A 63 -7.18 17.74 -26.69
C LYS A 63 -6.43 16.43 -26.48
N GLY A 64 -6.84 15.71 -25.43
CA GLY A 64 -6.47 14.30 -25.25
C GLY A 64 -7.16 13.44 -26.31
N LYS A 65 -6.36 12.69 -27.06
CA LYS A 65 -6.79 11.66 -28.00
C LYS A 65 -6.23 10.33 -27.50
N ASP A 66 -7.12 9.41 -27.13
CA ASP A 66 -6.74 8.11 -26.59
C ASP A 66 -6.01 7.29 -27.66
N ASP A 67 -4.92 6.61 -27.28
CA ASP A 67 -4.15 5.75 -28.18
C ASP A 67 -5.00 4.61 -28.78
N TYR A 68 -6.09 4.21 -28.11
CA TYR A 68 -7.03 3.20 -28.60
C TYR A 68 -7.96 3.69 -29.72
N SER A 69 -8.17 5.00 -29.85
CA SER A 69 -9.14 5.57 -30.78
C SER A 69 -8.54 5.92 -32.15
N SER A 70 -7.21 6.01 -32.27
CA SER A 70 -6.51 6.57 -33.45
C SER A 70 -7.11 7.90 -33.95
N ALA A 71 -7.80 8.63 -33.07
CA ALA A 71 -8.54 9.83 -33.42
C ALA A 71 -7.56 10.98 -33.66
N LYS A 72 -7.43 11.39 -34.92
CA LYS A 72 -6.58 12.52 -35.32
C LYS A 72 -7.29 13.84 -35.07
N LEU A 73 -6.53 14.87 -34.72
CA LEU A 73 -7.01 16.26 -34.72
C LEU A 73 -7.41 16.66 -36.14
N THR A 74 -8.66 17.09 -36.32
CA THR A 74 -9.20 17.48 -37.63
C THR A 74 -9.21 18.99 -37.83
N LYS A 75 -9.26 19.42 -39.09
CA LYS A 75 -9.37 20.85 -39.44
C LYS A 75 -10.66 21.50 -38.93
N SER A 76 -11.77 20.77 -38.92
CA SER A 76 -13.06 21.28 -38.43
C SER A 76 -12.99 21.57 -36.93
N GLU A 77 -12.48 20.61 -36.16
CA GLU A 77 -12.27 20.79 -34.72
C GLU A 77 -11.42 22.03 -34.43
N ILE A 78 -10.30 22.22 -35.16
CA ILE A 78 -9.44 23.40 -34.99
C ILE A 78 -10.22 24.70 -35.24
N ILE A 79 -11.00 24.77 -36.32
CA ILE A 79 -11.80 25.96 -36.63
C ILE A 79 -12.82 26.23 -35.52
N GLU A 80 -13.52 25.20 -35.07
CA GLU A 80 -14.53 25.32 -34.01
C GLU A 80 -13.92 25.82 -32.70
N GLU A 81 -12.76 25.30 -32.30
CA GLU A 81 -12.07 25.75 -31.08
C GLU A 81 -11.58 27.20 -31.21
N ILE A 82 -11.02 27.61 -32.36
CA ILE A 82 -10.64 29.00 -32.60
C ILE A 82 -11.86 29.94 -32.50
N ILE A 83 -13.01 29.55 -33.05
CA ILE A 83 -14.24 30.36 -32.98
C ILE A 83 -14.73 30.49 -31.54
N LYS A 84 -14.63 29.44 -30.72
CA LYS A 84 -14.97 29.51 -29.30
C LYS A 84 -14.01 30.43 -28.55
N ALA A 85 -12.70 30.30 -28.78
CA ALA A 85 -11.66 31.08 -28.10
C ALA A 85 -11.76 32.59 -28.38
N LYS A 86 -12.33 33.00 -29.52
CA LYS A 86 -12.67 34.40 -29.81
C LYS A 86 -13.67 35.03 -28.84
N LYS A 87 -14.42 34.20 -28.10
CA LYS A 87 -15.39 34.64 -27.09
C LYS A 87 -14.81 34.64 -25.68
N PHE A 88 -13.52 34.32 -25.51
CA PHE A 88 -12.86 34.33 -24.22
C PHE A 88 -12.69 35.78 -23.75
N GLU A 89 -13.18 36.08 -22.55
CA GLU A 89 -13.08 37.41 -21.95
C GLU A 89 -12.24 37.38 -20.68
N PRO A 90 -11.26 38.29 -20.54
CA PRO A 90 -10.82 39.29 -21.52
C PRO A 90 -10.04 38.68 -22.70
N ASN A 91 -9.98 39.38 -23.84
CA ASN A 91 -9.38 38.88 -25.08
C ASN A 91 -7.97 38.30 -24.90
N LEU A 92 -7.73 37.14 -25.52
CA LEU A 92 -6.42 36.49 -25.55
C LEU A 92 -5.41 37.26 -26.41
N ALA A 93 -4.13 37.13 -26.06
CA ALA A 93 -3.01 37.46 -26.94
C ALA A 93 -2.55 36.25 -27.76
N VAL A 94 -2.48 35.08 -27.12
CA VAL A 94 -2.03 33.83 -27.73
C VAL A 94 -3.00 32.70 -27.34
N TYR A 95 -3.30 31.85 -28.30
CA TYR A 95 -4.13 30.67 -28.13
C TYR A 95 -3.37 29.43 -28.58
N ILE A 96 -3.15 28.52 -27.64
CA ILE A 96 -2.39 27.29 -27.83
C ILE A 96 -3.35 26.12 -27.97
N ILE A 97 -3.21 25.35 -29.03
CA ILE A 97 -3.86 24.06 -29.20
C ILE A 97 -2.82 22.99 -28.85
N ALA A 98 -2.99 22.34 -27.70
CA ALA A 98 -2.15 21.24 -27.25
C ALA A 98 -2.86 19.90 -27.50
N THR A 99 -2.18 18.91 -28.08
CA THR A 99 -2.79 17.60 -28.34
C THR A 99 -1.83 16.44 -28.10
N THR A 100 -2.36 15.30 -27.64
CA THR A 100 -1.63 14.02 -27.59
C THR A 100 -1.56 13.32 -28.96
N SER A 101 -2.09 13.93 -30.03
CA SER A 101 -1.89 13.46 -31.40
C SER A 101 -0.45 13.70 -31.85
N ASN A 102 0.06 12.76 -32.63
CA ASN A 102 1.35 12.91 -33.30
C ASN A 102 1.29 14.02 -34.36
N LYS A 103 2.45 14.58 -34.73
CA LYS A 103 2.58 15.59 -35.78
C LYS A 103 1.94 15.17 -37.11
N ASP A 104 1.20 16.10 -37.72
CA ASP A 104 0.65 15.96 -39.08
C ASP A 104 0.93 17.24 -39.88
N ALA A 105 1.80 17.13 -40.90
CA ALA A 105 2.22 18.26 -41.72
C ALA A 105 1.06 19.03 -42.38
N LYS A 106 -0.07 18.36 -42.69
CA LYS A 106 -1.25 19.03 -43.26
C LYS A 106 -1.98 19.87 -42.21
N ILE A 107 -2.01 19.41 -40.96
CA ILE A 107 -2.60 20.13 -39.83
C ILE A 107 -1.71 21.29 -39.42
N GLU A 108 -0.41 21.09 -39.29
CA GLU A 108 0.52 22.17 -38.96
C GLU A 108 0.49 23.30 -40.01
N LYS A 109 0.51 22.94 -41.30
CA LYS A 109 0.36 23.92 -42.39
C LYS A 109 -0.97 24.67 -42.28
N PHE A 110 -2.04 23.98 -41.93
CA PHE A 110 -3.35 24.58 -41.77
C PHE A 110 -3.40 25.57 -40.60
N VAL A 111 -2.83 25.22 -39.45
CA VAL A 111 -2.74 26.12 -38.29
C VAL A 111 -1.91 27.36 -38.62
N ARG A 112 -0.75 27.22 -39.27
CA ARG A 112 0.07 28.38 -39.70
C ARG A 112 -0.69 29.36 -40.60
N LEU A 113 -1.51 28.84 -41.54
CA LEU A 113 -2.35 29.70 -42.39
C LEU A 113 -3.46 30.40 -41.59
N LYS A 114 -4.08 29.68 -40.64
CA LYS A 114 -5.13 30.23 -39.79
C LYS A 114 -4.63 31.26 -38.80
N ASP A 115 -3.42 31.07 -38.28
CA ASP A 115 -2.74 32.05 -37.45
C ASP A 115 -2.56 33.39 -38.19
N ILE A 116 -1.97 33.37 -39.39
CA ILE A 116 -1.80 34.57 -40.23
C ILE A 116 -3.16 35.26 -40.51
N GLU A 117 -4.20 34.48 -40.81
CA GLU A 117 -5.55 35.01 -41.03
C GLU A 117 -6.12 35.64 -39.75
N ASN A 118 -5.93 35.00 -38.59
CA ASN A 118 -6.48 35.45 -37.32
C ASN A 118 -5.80 36.73 -36.83
N GLN A 119 -4.47 36.80 -36.92
CA GLN A 119 -3.69 37.98 -36.54
C GLN A 119 -3.97 39.18 -37.47
N LYS A 120 -4.14 38.96 -38.79
CA LYS A 120 -4.53 40.03 -39.73
C LYS A 120 -5.88 40.66 -39.38
N ASN A 121 -6.77 39.91 -38.75
CA ASN A 121 -8.06 40.39 -38.26
C ASN A 121 -7.98 41.04 -36.87
N GLY A 122 -6.78 41.31 -36.35
CA GLY A 122 -6.57 41.93 -35.04
C GLY A 122 -6.89 41.03 -33.84
N SER A 123 -6.94 39.71 -34.05
CA SER A 123 -7.19 38.73 -32.99
C SER A 123 -5.88 38.17 -32.41
N PHE A 124 -5.95 37.03 -31.70
CA PHE A 124 -4.80 36.38 -31.06
C PHE A 124 -3.94 35.57 -32.03
N GLU A 125 -2.68 35.33 -31.65
CA GLU A 125 -1.79 34.35 -32.28
C GLU A 125 -2.25 32.92 -31.97
N ILE A 126 -2.05 31.99 -32.90
CA ILE A 126 -2.44 30.58 -32.75
C ILE A 126 -1.21 29.68 -32.86
N LEU A 127 -0.97 28.90 -31.80
CA LEU A 127 0.12 27.91 -31.73
C LEU A 127 -0.44 26.49 -31.66
N LEU A 128 0.29 25.53 -32.22
CA LEU A 128 -0.01 24.10 -32.14
C LEU A 128 1.17 23.36 -31.51
N PHE A 129 0.91 22.57 -30.47
CA PHE A 129 1.87 21.65 -29.89
C PHE A 129 1.31 20.22 -29.97
N CYS A 130 1.95 19.40 -30.80
CA CYS A 130 1.69 17.98 -30.89
C CYS A 130 2.42 17.22 -29.79
N TRP A 131 2.14 15.93 -29.65
CA TRP A 131 2.71 15.13 -28.55
C TRP A 131 4.24 15.18 -28.53
N GLU A 132 4.88 15.10 -29.70
CA GLU A 132 6.33 15.17 -29.80
C GLU A 132 6.89 16.53 -29.33
N ASP A 133 6.22 17.65 -29.64
CA ASP A 133 6.64 18.97 -29.14
C ASP A 133 6.49 19.07 -27.61
N ILE A 134 5.42 18.50 -27.09
CA ILE A 134 5.14 18.49 -25.64
C ILE A 134 6.18 17.63 -24.91
N VAL A 135 6.59 16.49 -25.47
CA VAL A 135 7.65 15.66 -24.90
C VAL A 135 8.97 16.43 -24.83
N ASP A 136 9.36 17.11 -25.91
CA ASP A 136 10.57 17.94 -25.93
C ASP A 136 10.49 19.03 -24.84
N LEU A 137 9.34 19.72 -24.73
CA LEU A 137 9.11 20.70 -23.67
C LEU A 137 9.18 20.09 -22.26
N ILE A 138 8.64 18.90 -22.04
CA ILE A 138 8.72 18.25 -20.71
C ILE A 138 10.17 17.90 -20.38
N GLU A 139 10.94 17.38 -21.35
CA GLU A 139 12.37 17.06 -21.14
C GLU A 139 13.20 18.31 -20.82
N ASP A 140 12.86 19.46 -21.40
CA ASP A 140 13.56 20.74 -21.15
C ASP A 140 13.15 21.44 -19.84
N ASN A 141 12.09 20.99 -19.17
CA ASN A 141 11.51 21.63 -17.99
C ASN A 141 11.52 20.69 -16.78
N GLN A 142 12.56 20.79 -15.94
CA GLN A 142 12.88 19.82 -14.89
C GLN A 142 11.76 19.65 -13.83
N ASP A 143 11.06 20.71 -13.44
CA ASP A 143 10.01 20.57 -12.42
C ASP A 143 8.81 19.80 -12.97
N THR A 144 8.50 20.00 -14.25
CA THR A 144 7.45 19.28 -14.96
C THR A 144 7.89 17.85 -15.26
N TYR A 145 9.14 17.63 -15.67
CA TYR A 145 9.70 16.29 -15.85
C TYR A 145 9.58 15.45 -14.57
N ASN A 146 10.04 16.01 -13.44
CA ASN A 146 9.96 15.35 -12.14
C ASN A 146 8.51 15.12 -11.73
N TRP A 147 7.63 16.12 -11.89
CA TRP A 147 6.21 15.96 -11.61
C TRP A 147 5.53 14.93 -12.51
N TYR A 148 5.93 14.84 -13.78
CA TYR A 148 5.38 13.88 -14.73
C TYR A 148 5.78 12.44 -14.34
N LEU A 149 7.04 12.23 -13.97
CA LEU A 149 7.53 10.94 -13.46
C LEU A 149 6.87 10.54 -12.13
N ASN A 150 6.64 11.50 -11.23
CA ASN A 150 6.15 11.23 -9.87
C ASN A 150 4.62 11.31 -9.71
N GLY A 151 3.91 12.00 -10.61
CA GLY A 151 2.56 12.50 -10.36
C GLY A 151 1.45 11.95 -11.27
N ILE A 152 1.71 11.77 -12.57
CA ILE A 152 0.71 11.24 -13.52
C ILE A 152 0.86 9.72 -13.69
N GLY A 153 2.08 9.19 -13.64
CA GLY A 153 2.35 7.77 -13.87
C GLY A 153 2.11 6.83 -12.68
N GLN A 154 1.64 7.30 -11.53
CA GLN A 154 1.58 6.48 -10.30
C GLN A 154 0.18 6.01 -9.90
N ARG A 155 -0.89 6.69 -10.32
CA ARG A 155 -2.25 6.23 -10.00
C ARG A 155 -2.63 5.06 -10.91
N GLY A 156 -2.53 3.84 -10.40
CA GLY A 156 -2.95 2.61 -11.09
C GLY A 156 -1.82 1.78 -11.73
N ARG A 157 -0.57 2.26 -11.72
CA ARG A 157 0.60 1.49 -12.23
C ARG A 157 1.32 0.69 -11.15
N PHE A 158 1.36 1.19 -9.94
CA PHE A 158 1.85 0.45 -8.79
C PHE A 158 0.66 -0.01 -7.98
N ASP A 159 0.64 -1.29 -7.64
CA ASP A 159 -0.29 -1.83 -6.68
C ASP A 159 0.35 -3.02 -5.98
N PHE A 160 -0.03 -3.21 -4.73
CA PHE A 160 0.50 -4.24 -3.88
C PHE A 160 -0.58 -4.69 -2.91
N ASP A 161 -0.68 -5.98 -2.69
CA ASP A 161 -1.63 -6.54 -1.75
C ASP A 161 -0.99 -7.69 -0.99
N ILE A 162 -1.54 -7.96 0.19
CA ILE A 162 -1.17 -9.14 0.96
C ILE A 162 -2.32 -10.14 0.96
N SER A 163 -1.98 -11.41 1.07
CA SER A 163 -2.92 -12.50 1.22
C SER A 163 -2.29 -13.59 2.08
N PHE A 164 -3.10 -14.57 2.46
CA PHE A 164 -2.74 -15.66 3.34
C PHE A 164 -2.88 -16.98 2.58
N ASN A 165 -2.13 -18.01 2.94
CA ASN A 165 -2.32 -19.42 2.57
C ASN A 165 -3.13 -19.66 1.27
N ASP A 166 -2.46 -19.96 0.15
CA ASP A 166 -3.08 -20.14 -1.16
C ASP A 166 -3.84 -18.90 -1.69
N LEU A 167 -3.33 -17.69 -1.44
CA LEU A 167 -3.87 -16.40 -1.92
C LEU A 167 -5.29 -16.06 -1.39
N LYS A 168 -5.65 -16.57 -0.21
CA LYS A 168 -6.90 -16.23 0.48
C LYS A 168 -6.81 -14.84 1.13
N LYS A 169 -7.92 -14.11 1.12
CA LYS A 169 -8.00 -12.78 1.76
C LYS A 169 -8.22 -12.83 3.27
N SER A 170 -8.74 -13.94 3.76
CA SER A 170 -9.04 -14.16 5.16
C SER A 170 -8.38 -15.46 5.62
N LEU A 171 -8.01 -15.48 6.89
CA LEU A 171 -7.38 -16.63 7.54
C LEU A 171 -8.01 -16.81 8.92
N THR A 172 -8.21 -18.07 9.30
CA THR A 172 -8.60 -18.47 10.65
C THR A 172 -7.49 -19.38 11.18
N LEU A 173 -6.99 -19.09 12.37
CA LEU A 173 -5.96 -19.86 13.05
C LEU A 173 -6.58 -20.66 14.19
N ASN A 174 -6.13 -21.89 14.37
CA ASN A 174 -6.67 -22.81 15.36
C ASN A 174 -5.61 -23.26 16.38
N PRO A 175 -5.14 -22.36 17.26
CA PRO A 175 -4.17 -22.71 18.29
C PRO A 175 -4.76 -23.77 19.22
N VAL A 176 -3.93 -24.69 19.70
CA VAL A 176 -4.34 -25.72 20.65
C VAL A 176 -3.99 -25.26 22.07
N TYR A 177 -4.96 -25.18 22.96
CA TYR A 177 -4.78 -24.82 24.38
C TYR A 177 -5.15 -25.98 25.31
N GLU A 178 -4.54 -26.00 26.50
CA GLU A 178 -4.94 -26.89 27.58
C GLU A 178 -6.02 -26.19 28.42
N LYS A 179 -7.16 -26.87 28.60
CA LYS A 179 -8.25 -26.43 29.47
C LYS A 179 -8.27 -27.32 30.69
N THR A 180 -7.73 -26.83 31.80
CA THR A 180 -7.67 -27.56 33.06
C THR A 180 -8.94 -27.28 33.87
N ILE A 181 -9.68 -28.34 34.16
CA ILE A 181 -10.89 -28.32 34.96
C ILE A 181 -10.53 -28.93 36.31
N THR A 182 -10.43 -28.08 37.33
CA THR A 182 -10.15 -28.49 38.70
C THR A 182 -11.46 -28.76 39.41
N LYS A 183 -11.65 -30.02 39.83
CA LYS A 183 -12.82 -30.48 40.60
C LYS A 183 -12.45 -30.68 42.05
N PHE A 184 -13.31 -30.26 42.96
CA PHE A 184 -13.08 -30.42 44.38
C PHE A 184 -13.73 -31.70 44.91
N LYS A 185 -12.98 -32.49 45.69
CA LYS A 185 -13.48 -33.71 46.33
C LYS A 185 -13.12 -33.75 47.80
N MET A 186 -14.03 -34.27 48.62
CA MET A 186 -13.80 -34.42 50.06
C MET A 186 -12.76 -35.50 50.34
N THR A 187 -11.87 -35.23 51.30
CA THR A 187 -10.86 -36.17 51.78
C THR A 187 -10.82 -36.20 53.31
N THR A 188 -10.25 -37.28 53.87
CA THR A 188 -10.01 -37.42 55.31
C THR A 188 -8.60 -37.00 55.73
N LYS A 189 -7.79 -36.51 54.78
CA LYS A 189 -6.42 -36.03 55.03
C LYS A 189 -6.41 -34.79 55.93
N THR A 190 -5.35 -34.66 56.72
CA THR A 190 -5.12 -33.49 57.58
C THR A 190 -4.59 -32.29 56.78
N ASP A 191 -4.78 -31.06 57.29
CA ASP A 191 -4.30 -29.81 56.65
C ASP A 191 -2.80 -29.88 56.28
N SER A 192 -1.98 -30.47 57.14
CA SER A 192 -0.54 -30.64 56.91
C SER A 192 -0.22 -31.61 55.77
N GLN A 193 -1.03 -32.65 55.56
CA GLN A 193 -0.85 -33.59 54.47
C GLN A 193 -1.23 -32.97 53.12
N LEU A 194 -2.32 -32.18 53.09
CA LEU A 194 -2.73 -31.43 51.90
C LEU A 194 -1.71 -30.35 51.52
N LEU A 195 -1.13 -29.65 52.50
CA LEU A 195 -0.07 -28.66 52.27
C LEU A 195 1.20 -29.28 51.68
N ILE A 196 1.62 -30.45 52.16
CA ILE A 196 2.80 -31.15 51.62
C ILE A 196 2.55 -31.60 50.17
N GLU A 197 1.34 -32.10 49.87
CA GLU A 197 0.97 -32.49 48.51
C GLU A 197 0.92 -31.28 47.54
N SER A 198 0.41 -30.13 47.98
CA SER A 198 0.35 -28.90 47.15
C SER A 198 1.72 -28.27 46.90
N LEU A 199 2.65 -28.38 47.85
CA LEU A 199 4.04 -27.93 47.67
C LEU A 199 4.78 -28.79 46.65
N ASN A 200 4.53 -30.10 46.62
CA ASN A 200 5.15 -31.01 45.66
C ASN A 200 4.59 -30.86 44.23
N SER A 201 3.34 -30.41 44.06
CA SER A 201 2.74 -30.17 42.74
C SER A 201 3.08 -28.80 42.14
N ASN A 202 3.32 -27.79 42.99
CA ASN A 202 3.66 -26.42 42.57
C ASN A 202 5.07 -26.23 41.99
N GLU A 203 5.96 -27.23 42.05
CA GLU A 203 7.25 -27.16 41.33
C GLU A 203 7.08 -27.04 39.80
N ASN A 204 5.90 -27.35 39.25
CA ASN A 204 5.63 -27.26 37.82
C ASN A 204 5.13 -25.88 37.34
N LEU A 205 4.67 -24.98 38.22
CA LEU A 205 4.04 -23.69 37.83
C LEU A 205 5.04 -22.54 37.65
N LEU A 206 6.20 -22.58 38.33
CA LEU A 206 7.29 -21.60 38.17
C LEU A 206 8.11 -21.82 36.88
N ASN A 207 7.76 -22.84 36.08
CA ASN A 207 8.57 -23.28 34.95
C ASN A 207 8.39 -22.45 33.67
N PHE A 208 7.31 -21.68 33.45
CA PHE A 208 7.10 -21.09 32.12
C PHE A 208 8.13 -20.01 31.73
N SER A 209 8.52 -19.14 32.67
CA SER A 209 9.61 -18.18 32.45
C SER A 209 11.00 -18.83 32.51
N GLN A 210 11.15 -19.95 33.20
CA GLN A 210 12.41 -20.72 33.23
C GLN A 210 12.60 -21.59 31.98
N ILE A 211 11.55 -22.14 31.37
CA ILE A 211 11.62 -23.00 30.17
C ILE A 211 12.15 -22.22 28.96
N LEU A 212 11.78 -20.94 28.81
CA LEU A 212 12.32 -20.06 27.76
C LEU A 212 13.82 -19.74 27.95
N LEU A 213 14.35 -19.94 29.17
CA LEU A 213 15.72 -19.58 29.57
C LEU A 213 16.60 -20.79 29.92
N ASP A 214 16.07 -22.02 29.96
CA ASP A 214 16.79 -23.23 30.35
C ASP A 214 17.44 -23.91 29.12
N PRO A 215 18.78 -23.81 28.94
CA PRO A 215 19.48 -24.34 27.78
C PRO A 215 19.48 -25.87 27.66
N PHE A 216 18.92 -26.58 28.63
CA PHE A 216 19.03 -28.04 28.75
C PHE A 216 17.69 -28.78 28.72
N ASN A 217 16.56 -28.07 28.59
CA ASN A 217 15.23 -28.68 28.61
C ASN A 217 14.62 -28.82 27.20
N PHE A 218 15.36 -29.44 26.28
CA PHE A 218 14.95 -29.66 24.87
C PHE A 218 13.76 -30.60 24.66
N ASN A 219 13.27 -31.24 25.72
CA ASN A 219 12.23 -32.26 25.64
C ASN A 219 10.83 -31.69 25.90
N GLN A 220 10.57 -30.39 25.74
CA GLN A 220 9.22 -29.84 25.82
C GLN A 220 8.91 -29.00 24.58
N VAL A 221 7.74 -29.23 23.98
CA VAL A 221 7.28 -28.57 22.76
C VAL A 221 5.93 -27.93 23.03
N ASN A 222 5.85 -26.62 22.87
CA ASN A 222 4.59 -25.89 22.91
C ASN A 222 3.85 -26.10 21.58
N LYS A 223 2.66 -26.71 21.63
CA LYS A 223 1.81 -27.02 20.47
C LYS A 223 0.76 -25.93 20.20
N SER A 224 0.79 -24.84 20.97
CA SER A 224 -0.06 -23.67 20.76
C SER A 224 0.47 -22.68 19.71
N TRP A 225 1.72 -22.87 19.25
CA TRP A 225 2.26 -22.12 18.12
C TRP A 225 1.47 -22.40 16.85
N VAL A 226 1.29 -21.36 16.04
CA VAL A 226 0.56 -21.42 14.78
C VAL A 226 1.41 -20.83 13.67
N ASP A 227 1.37 -21.49 12.53
CA ASP A 227 2.15 -21.13 11.35
C ASP A 227 1.21 -20.78 10.20
N PHE A 228 1.56 -19.74 9.43
CA PHE A 228 0.87 -19.41 8.20
C PHE A 228 1.79 -18.71 7.20
N GLU A 229 1.45 -18.80 5.92
CA GLU A 229 2.15 -18.12 4.85
C GLU A 229 1.53 -16.74 4.62
N LEU A 230 2.37 -15.71 4.68
CA LEU A 230 2.01 -14.38 4.20
C LEU A 230 2.52 -14.21 2.77
N ILE A 231 1.59 -13.99 1.86
CA ILE A 231 1.86 -13.83 0.43
C ILE A 231 1.77 -12.34 0.07
N MET A 232 2.82 -11.85 -0.57
CA MET A 232 3.05 -10.49 -1.03
C MET A 232 2.90 -10.48 -2.55
N GLU A 233 1.90 -9.78 -3.07
CA GLU A 233 1.56 -9.78 -4.49
C GLU A 233 1.74 -8.39 -5.10
N ASN A 234 2.49 -8.31 -6.21
CA ASN A 234 2.53 -7.10 -7.03
C ASN A 234 1.38 -7.12 -8.04
N LYS A 235 0.29 -6.42 -7.70
CA LYS A 235 -0.88 -6.23 -8.56
C LYS A 235 -0.72 -5.10 -9.58
N GLY A 236 0.38 -4.35 -9.48
CA GLY A 236 0.70 -3.26 -10.38
C GLY A 236 1.17 -3.72 -11.77
N ALA A 237 1.23 -2.77 -12.68
CA ALA A 237 1.80 -2.90 -14.01
C ALA A 237 3.32 -2.59 -14.06
N VAL A 238 3.94 -2.25 -12.92
CA VAL A 238 5.37 -1.90 -12.81
C VAL A 238 6.09 -2.81 -11.82
N VAL A 239 7.36 -3.11 -12.09
CA VAL A 239 8.24 -3.89 -11.21
C VAL A 239 8.54 -3.09 -9.93
N LEU A 240 8.51 -3.75 -8.77
CA LEU A 240 8.95 -3.17 -7.51
C LEU A 240 10.43 -3.49 -7.27
N GLU A 241 11.25 -2.45 -7.21
CA GLU A 241 12.70 -2.51 -6.96
C GLU A 241 13.05 -1.90 -5.60
N ASP A 242 14.17 -2.34 -5.00
CA ASP A 242 14.66 -1.94 -3.67
C ASP A 242 13.53 -1.88 -2.63
N TRP A 243 12.80 -2.99 -2.54
CA TRP A 243 11.58 -3.05 -1.73
C TRP A 243 11.77 -3.85 -0.45
N ARG A 244 10.97 -3.51 0.57
CA ARG A 244 10.85 -4.23 1.84
C ARG A 244 9.43 -4.12 2.36
N LEU A 245 9.01 -5.12 3.10
CA LEU A 245 7.73 -5.12 3.81
C LEU A 245 7.99 -5.08 5.31
N MET A 246 7.29 -4.19 6.02
CA MET A 246 7.31 -4.10 7.47
C MET A 246 5.92 -4.45 8.00
N ILE A 247 5.85 -5.25 9.05
CA ILE A 247 4.64 -5.70 9.71
C ILE A 247 4.73 -5.34 11.19
N PHE A 248 3.65 -4.80 11.72
CA PHE A 248 3.52 -4.36 13.11
C PHE A 248 2.26 -4.98 13.71
N PHE A 249 2.42 -5.98 14.57
CA PHE A 249 1.29 -6.58 15.27
C PHE A 249 0.81 -5.63 16.37
N LYS A 250 -0.48 -5.36 16.39
CA LYS A 250 -1.11 -4.45 17.36
C LYS A 250 -1.80 -5.19 18.48
N GLU A 251 -2.42 -6.32 18.16
CA GLU A 251 -3.27 -7.08 19.08
C GLU A 251 -3.20 -8.58 18.77
N GLY A 252 -3.35 -9.42 19.81
CA GLY A 252 -3.58 -10.87 19.68
C GLY A 252 -2.33 -11.74 19.57
N VAL A 253 -1.13 -11.18 19.71
CA VAL A 253 0.15 -11.92 19.60
C VAL A 253 0.95 -11.82 20.89
N SER A 254 1.17 -12.97 21.53
CA SER A 254 2.01 -13.06 22.73
C SER A 254 3.49 -13.13 22.38
N HIS A 255 3.86 -13.97 21.40
CA HIS A 255 5.25 -14.14 20.95
C HIS A 255 5.35 -14.38 19.44
N LEU A 256 6.44 -13.96 18.84
CA LEU A 256 6.88 -14.24 17.47
C LEU A 256 8.09 -15.19 17.54
N ASP A 257 8.20 -16.11 16.58
CA ASP A 257 9.33 -17.04 16.53
C ASP A 257 10.57 -16.36 15.91
N ASP A 258 11.39 -15.74 16.75
CA ASP A 258 12.71 -15.19 16.39
C ASP A 258 13.86 -16.21 16.58
N GLY A 259 13.53 -17.46 16.91
CA GLY A 259 14.48 -18.52 17.25
C GLY A 259 14.78 -18.58 18.75
N HIS A 260 15.83 -19.31 19.12
CA HIS A 260 16.23 -19.42 20.53
C HIS A 260 17.32 -18.38 20.83
N PRO A 261 17.39 -17.79 22.04
CA PRO A 261 18.50 -16.91 22.44
C PRO A 261 19.93 -17.46 22.18
N ILE A 262 20.09 -18.79 22.13
CA ILE A 262 21.36 -19.49 21.88
C ILE A 262 21.51 -19.85 20.39
N LEU A 263 20.39 -20.06 19.69
CA LEU A 263 20.30 -20.40 18.28
C LEU A 263 19.29 -19.46 17.60
N PRO A 264 19.65 -18.18 17.41
CA PRO A 264 18.75 -17.20 16.81
C PRO A 264 18.45 -17.59 15.37
N LYS A 265 17.25 -17.27 14.89
CA LYS A 265 16.83 -17.53 13.52
C LYS A 265 17.54 -16.54 12.60
N LEU A 266 18.71 -16.93 12.11
CA LEU A 266 19.52 -16.11 11.19
C LEU A 266 18.95 -16.23 9.77
N SER A 267 17.97 -15.39 9.46
CA SER A 267 17.47 -15.22 8.10
C SER A 267 18.06 -13.95 7.47
N THR A 268 18.53 -14.06 6.22
CA THR A 268 18.96 -12.88 5.45
C THR A 268 17.79 -12.11 4.87
N THR A 269 16.57 -12.66 4.98
CA THR A 269 15.37 -12.11 4.35
C THR A 269 14.28 -11.71 5.33
N ILE A 270 14.31 -12.24 6.55
CA ILE A 270 13.27 -11.99 7.56
C ILE A 270 13.98 -11.58 8.84
N PHE A 271 13.61 -10.44 9.38
CA PHE A 271 14.09 -9.94 10.66
C PHE A 271 12.88 -9.82 11.57
N ILE A 272 12.94 -10.47 12.72
CA ILE A 272 11.85 -10.56 13.68
C ILE A 272 12.32 -9.89 14.97
N ASP A 273 11.47 -9.05 15.52
CA ASP A 273 11.63 -8.43 16.83
C ASP A 273 10.42 -8.79 17.68
N ASP A 274 10.61 -9.69 18.63
CA ASP A 274 9.53 -10.14 19.51
C ASP A 274 9.18 -9.10 20.60
N GLU A 275 10.09 -8.21 20.98
CA GLU A 275 9.80 -7.18 21.98
C GLU A 275 8.84 -6.13 21.40
N ASP A 276 9.16 -5.65 20.19
CA ASP A 276 8.34 -4.66 19.48
C ASP A 276 7.20 -5.28 18.66
N LYS A 277 7.11 -6.62 18.62
CA LYS A 277 6.16 -7.41 17.80
C LYS A 277 6.18 -7.00 16.33
N THR A 278 7.39 -6.92 15.75
CA THR A 278 7.58 -6.52 14.35
C THR A 278 8.26 -7.58 13.51
N ILE A 279 7.92 -7.60 12.22
CA ILE A 279 8.59 -8.42 11.22
C ILE A 279 8.96 -7.54 10.04
N THR A 280 10.22 -7.61 9.62
CA THR A 280 10.70 -6.94 8.40
C THR A 280 11.19 -7.96 7.39
N TYR A 281 10.58 -7.96 6.21
CA TYR A 281 11.00 -8.76 5.06
C TYR A 281 11.86 -7.93 4.11
N HIS A 282 13.07 -8.42 3.81
CA HIS A 282 13.95 -7.93 2.76
C HIS A 282 14.17 -9.04 1.71
N PRO A 283 13.95 -8.80 0.41
CA PRO A 283 14.25 -9.77 -0.63
C PRO A 283 15.74 -10.12 -0.66
N LYS A 284 16.04 -11.41 -0.76
CA LYS A 284 17.43 -11.86 -0.96
C LYS A 284 18.01 -11.20 -2.21
N ASP A 285 19.24 -10.71 -2.09
CA ASP A 285 20.00 -10.05 -3.16
C ASP A 285 19.25 -8.87 -3.81
N ASN A 286 18.35 -8.20 -3.07
CA ASN A 286 17.47 -7.13 -3.57
C ASN A 286 16.69 -7.52 -4.83
N THR A 287 16.33 -8.80 -4.94
CA THR A 287 15.61 -9.29 -6.11
C THR A 287 14.25 -8.59 -6.26
N PRO A 288 13.94 -8.04 -7.45
CA PRO A 288 12.72 -7.28 -7.64
C PRO A 288 11.48 -8.18 -7.60
N LEU A 289 10.32 -7.58 -7.30
CA LEU A 289 9.02 -8.23 -7.43
C LEU A 289 8.36 -7.76 -8.74
N ILE A 290 8.40 -8.62 -9.75
CA ILE A 290 7.88 -8.31 -11.08
C ILE A 290 6.34 -8.27 -11.10
N GLN A 291 5.76 -7.75 -12.17
CA GLN A 291 4.31 -7.60 -12.29
C GLN A 291 3.60 -8.95 -12.26
N LYS A 292 2.46 -9.03 -11.57
CA LYS A 292 1.62 -10.24 -11.47
C LYS A 292 2.33 -11.44 -10.83
N ASP A 293 3.45 -11.19 -10.18
CA ASP A 293 4.20 -12.18 -9.44
C ASP A 293 3.95 -12.00 -7.94
N ASN A 294 4.23 -13.06 -7.20
CA ASN A 294 4.08 -13.08 -5.76
C ASN A 294 5.28 -13.72 -5.08
N ARG A 295 5.46 -13.38 -3.82
CA ARG A 295 6.42 -14.02 -2.92
C ARG A 295 5.75 -14.28 -1.60
N PHE A 296 6.22 -15.29 -0.89
CA PHE A 296 5.71 -15.58 0.43
C PHE A 296 6.82 -15.85 1.40
N PHE A 297 6.48 -15.75 2.68
CA PHE A 297 7.28 -16.30 3.76
C PHE A 297 6.35 -16.81 4.85
N GLU A 298 6.86 -17.76 5.63
CA GLU A 298 6.15 -18.34 6.76
C GLU A 298 6.35 -17.49 8.00
N ILE A 299 5.24 -17.23 8.70
CA ILE A 299 5.20 -16.57 9.99
C ILE A 299 4.78 -17.63 11.01
N SER A 300 5.59 -17.79 12.05
CA SER A 300 5.25 -18.59 13.22
C SER A 300 5.08 -17.65 14.41
N LEU A 301 3.95 -17.76 15.09
CA LEU A 301 3.63 -16.95 16.25
C LEU A 301 2.84 -17.72 17.31
N LEU A 302 2.90 -17.23 18.53
CA LEU A 302 2.12 -17.69 19.66
C LEU A 302 1.01 -16.66 19.96
N PRO A 303 -0.28 -17.01 19.77
CA PRO A 303 -1.37 -16.09 20.04
C PRO A 303 -1.54 -15.82 21.54
N GLU A 304 -2.13 -14.66 21.86
CA GLU A 304 -2.55 -14.38 23.24
C GLU A 304 -3.71 -15.29 23.66
N ILE A 305 -3.65 -15.79 24.89
CA ILE A 305 -4.74 -16.60 25.45
C ILE A 305 -6.01 -15.75 25.55
N ASN A 306 -7.14 -16.33 25.14
CA ASN A 306 -8.47 -15.68 25.06
C ASN A 306 -8.62 -14.60 23.97
N SER A 307 -7.62 -14.36 23.13
CA SER A 307 -7.80 -13.50 21.96
C SER A 307 -8.68 -14.19 20.91
N THR A 308 -9.57 -13.41 20.28
CA THR A 308 -10.45 -13.88 19.19
C THR A 308 -9.94 -13.49 17.80
N LYS A 309 -8.96 -12.58 17.73
CA LYS A 309 -8.36 -12.13 16.48
C LYS A 309 -6.94 -11.61 16.69
N ILE A 310 -6.17 -11.62 15.61
CA ILE A 310 -4.88 -10.95 15.49
C ILE A 310 -5.05 -9.77 14.54
N VAL A 311 -4.50 -8.62 14.92
CA VAL A 311 -4.57 -7.39 14.13
C VAL A 311 -3.17 -6.87 13.89
N PHE A 312 -2.84 -6.58 12.63
CA PHE A 312 -1.55 -5.99 12.29
C PHE A 312 -1.64 -4.95 11.18
N GLU A 313 -0.75 -3.97 11.27
CA GLU A 313 -0.49 -3.00 10.20
C GLU A 313 0.68 -3.50 9.36
N TRP A 314 0.66 -3.16 8.08
CA TRP A 314 1.79 -3.42 7.20
C TRP A 314 2.14 -2.18 6.36
N GLU A 315 3.42 -2.02 6.09
CA GLU A 315 3.97 -0.96 5.26
C GLU A 315 4.95 -1.54 4.25
N LEU A 316 4.63 -1.37 2.98
CA LEU A 316 5.54 -1.62 1.87
C LEU A 316 6.28 -0.33 1.54
N LEU A 317 7.61 -0.42 1.49
CA LEU A 317 8.49 0.62 0.95
C LEU A 317 9.24 0.04 -0.24
N ALA A 318 9.22 0.72 -1.37
CA ALA A 318 9.98 0.44 -2.58
C ALA A 318 10.59 1.73 -3.11
N ARG A 319 11.54 1.62 -4.06
CA ARG A 319 12.28 2.78 -4.62
C ARG A 319 11.37 3.95 -5.01
N ASP A 320 10.29 3.64 -5.73
CA ASP A 320 9.38 4.63 -6.32
C ASP A 320 7.93 4.49 -5.80
N PHE A 321 7.69 3.65 -4.78
CA PHE A 321 6.34 3.33 -4.33
C PHE A 321 6.30 3.02 -2.83
N ASN A 322 5.25 3.48 -2.15
CA ASN A 322 4.92 3.04 -0.80
C ASN A 322 3.42 2.76 -0.67
N LYS A 323 3.07 1.81 0.19
CA LYS A 323 1.68 1.48 0.51
C LYS A 323 1.58 1.00 1.94
N LYS A 324 0.50 1.38 2.62
CA LYS A 324 0.17 0.89 3.95
C LYS A 324 -1.18 0.19 3.91
N GLY A 325 -1.37 -0.77 4.79
CA GLY A 325 -2.65 -1.41 5.01
C GLY A 325 -2.72 -2.03 6.38
N MET A 326 -3.87 -2.65 6.64
CA MET A 326 -4.19 -3.32 7.88
C MET A 326 -4.83 -4.66 7.52
N ALA A 327 -4.55 -5.68 8.32
CA ALA A 327 -5.15 -6.99 8.16
C ALA A 327 -5.54 -7.58 9.51
N GLU A 328 -6.56 -8.43 9.46
CA GLU A 328 -7.10 -9.12 10.62
C GLU A 328 -7.15 -10.63 10.32
N ILE A 329 -6.79 -11.44 11.31
CA ILE A 329 -6.83 -12.90 11.27
C ILE A 329 -7.72 -13.36 12.42
N GLU A 330 -8.66 -14.26 12.15
CA GLU A 330 -9.56 -14.82 13.17
C GLU A 330 -8.87 -15.94 13.95
N ILE A 331 -9.16 -16.05 15.26
CA ILE A 331 -8.65 -17.13 16.11
C ILE A 331 -9.83 -17.98 16.61
N GLU A 332 -9.78 -19.27 16.31
CA GLU A 332 -10.72 -20.28 16.79
C GLU A 332 -9.97 -21.40 17.51
N PRO A 333 -9.74 -21.29 18.83
CA PRO A 333 -8.90 -22.24 19.57
C PRO A 333 -9.52 -23.64 19.69
N ASN A 334 -8.66 -24.65 19.67
CA ASN A 334 -9.00 -26.02 20.04
C ASN A 334 -8.56 -26.29 21.48
N TYR A 335 -9.41 -26.94 22.29
CA TYR A 335 -9.10 -27.23 23.69
C TYR A 335 -8.87 -28.71 23.93
N ILE A 336 -7.78 -29.02 24.62
CA ILE A 336 -7.53 -30.34 25.21
C ILE A 336 -7.89 -30.25 26.69
N GLU A 337 -8.91 -31.01 27.10
CA GLU A 337 -9.38 -30.98 28.48
C GLU A 337 -8.53 -31.88 29.37
N LYS A 338 -8.14 -31.33 30.52
CA LYS A 338 -7.44 -32.05 31.59
C LYS A 338 -8.24 -31.88 32.87
N ILE A 339 -8.59 -32.99 33.52
CA ILE A 339 -9.34 -32.96 34.77
C ILE A 339 -8.37 -33.21 35.91
N GLU A 340 -8.31 -32.27 36.84
CA GLU A 340 -7.54 -32.38 38.06
C GLU A 340 -8.48 -32.39 39.26
N TYR A 341 -8.10 -33.12 40.31
CA TYR A 341 -8.90 -33.23 41.52
C TYR A 341 -8.15 -32.62 42.69
N ASN A 342 -8.72 -31.55 43.24
CA ASN A 342 -8.23 -30.97 44.48
C ASN A 342 -8.98 -31.58 45.66
N GLU A 343 -8.22 -32.11 46.60
CA GLU A 343 -8.74 -32.68 47.83
C GLU A 343 -8.89 -31.61 48.90
N VAL A 344 -10.10 -31.49 49.46
CA VAL A 344 -10.42 -30.58 50.56
C VAL A 344 -10.96 -31.37 51.74
N ASN A 345 -10.61 -30.95 52.96
CA ASN A 345 -10.99 -31.66 54.18
C ASN A 345 -12.01 -30.90 55.04
N LYS A 346 -12.42 -29.70 54.60
CA LYS A 346 -13.52 -28.92 55.18
C LYS A 346 -14.58 -28.71 54.12
N GLU A 347 -15.85 -28.91 54.51
CA GLU A 347 -17.00 -28.75 53.61
C GLU A 347 -17.17 -27.30 53.10
N LEU A 348 -16.68 -26.32 53.86
CA LEU A 348 -16.64 -24.91 53.47
C LEU A 348 -15.66 -24.62 52.32
N ASP A 349 -14.71 -25.52 52.06
CA ASP A 349 -13.67 -25.36 51.01
C ASP A 349 -14.06 -26.09 49.71
N LEU A 350 -15.28 -26.66 49.64
CA LEU A 350 -15.83 -27.17 48.39
C LEU A 350 -16.30 -25.99 47.53
N GLU A 351 -15.58 -25.73 46.44
CA GLU A 351 -15.91 -24.71 45.45
C GLU A 351 -16.48 -25.33 44.17
N ASP A 352 -17.09 -24.47 43.34
CA ASP A 352 -17.47 -24.84 41.97
C ASP A 352 -16.23 -25.18 41.13
N ASP A 353 -16.42 -25.97 40.07
CA ASP A 353 -15.36 -26.37 39.14
C ASP A 353 -14.59 -25.13 38.62
N LYS A 354 -13.28 -25.09 38.87
CA LYS A 354 -12.42 -24.00 38.40
C LYS A 354 -11.85 -24.34 37.03
N ILE A 355 -11.98 -23.43 36.07
CA ILE A 355 -11.45 -23.58 34.72
C ILE A 355 -10.25 -22.65 34.54
N ASP A 356 -9.13 -23.20 34.09
CA ASP A 356 -7.92 -22.48 33.73
C ASP A 356 -7.52 -22.84 32.29
N ILE A 357 -7.13 -21.84 31.49
CA ILE A 357 -6.69 -22.03 30.11
C ILE A 357 -5.21 -21.66 30.02
N SER A 358 -4.40 -22.59 29.53
CA SER A 358 -2.97 -22.40 29.37
C SER A 358 -2.49 -22.93 28.02
N TYR A 359 -1.24 -22.61 27.66
CA TYR A 359 -0.61 -23.16 26.47
C TYR A 359 -0.43 -24.68 26.59
N TYR A 360 -0.70 -25.40 25.50
CA TYR A 360 -0.58 -26.86 25.48
C TYR A 360 0.87 -27.26 25.22
N VAL A 361 1.58 -27.63 26.28
CA VAL A 361 2.99 -28.03 26.25
C VAL A 361 3.11 -29.54 26.48
N VAL A 362 3.75 -30.25 25.55
CA VAL A 362 3.97 -31.69 25.63
C VAL A 362 5.44 -32.02 25.77
N LYS A 363 5.77 -33.14 26.43
CA LYS A 363 7.13 -33.66 26.37
C LYS A 363 7.42 -34.23 24.97
N GLY A 364 8.49 -33.75 24.34
CA GLY A 364 8.97 -34.12 23.01
C GLY A 364 9.69 -35.46 22.96
#